data_AF-N9TAQ6-F1
#
_entry.id   AF-N9TAQ6-F1
#
_cell.length_a   1.000
_cell.length_b   1.000
_cell.length_c   1.000
_cell.angle_alpha   90.00
_cell.angle_beta   90.00
_cell.angle_gamma   90.00
#
_symmetry.space_group_name_H-M   'P 1'
#
loop_
_entity.id
_entity.type
_entity.pdbx_description
1 polymer ?
#
loop_
_entity_poly.entity_id
_entity_poly.type
_entity_poly.pdbx_seq_one_letter_code
_entity_poly.pdbx_strand_id
1 'polypeptide(L)'
;MPRILKNIDQIALEKQRDVLYLLFHKNYNDIFHNEDLSLKFHYETCIVRQQLIEWLEKHEIDFSECFGWSSRSGIMSMPYLGEIYLDVPFDEANPKYQLLYNHLENSDGSMKIEGVTWYYCPLSEALENHAQNLNDD
;
A
#
# COMPACT_ATOMS: atom_id res chain seq x y z
N MET A 1 19.31 -8.03 9.40
CA MET A 1 18.32 -9.14 9.47
C MET A 1 17.44 -9.06 8.24
N PRO A 2 17.11 -10.17 7.57
CA PRO A 2 16.15 -10.17 6.48
C PRO A 2 14.80 -9.63 7.00
N ARG A 3 14.22 -8.65 6.30
CA ARG A 3 12.87 -8.14 6.57
C ARG A 3 11.90 -8.95 5.72
N ILE A 4 10.95 -9.63 6.37
CA ILE A 4 9.86 -10.33 5.67
C ILE A 4 8.68 -9.35 5.63
N LEU A 5 8.42 -8.79 4.46
CA LEU A 5 7.26 -7.94 4.23
C LEU A 5 6.06 -8.82 3.84
N LYS A 6 4.87 -8.44 4.32
CA LYS A 6 3.61 -9.11 4.00
C LYS A 6 2.93 -8.41 2.84
N ASN A 7 2.16 -9.16 2.06
CA ASN A 7 1.24 -8.57 1.10
C ASN A 7 0.04 -7.95 1.81
N ILE A 8 -0.58 -6.95 1.19
CA ILE A 8 -1.71 -6.24 1.79
C ILE A 8 -2.91 -7.16 2.07
N ASP A 9 -3.17 -8.14 1.20
CA ASP A 9 -4.23 -9.14 1.37
C ASP A 9 -3.92 -10.07 2.56
N GLN A 10 -2.66 -10.45 2.77
CA GLN A 10 -2.27 -11.19 3.97
C GLN A 10 -2.51 -10.36 5.25
N ILE A 11 -2.22 -9.06 5.22
CA ILE A 11 -2.48 -8.16 6.35
C ILE A 11 -3.98 -8.04 6.61
N ALA A 12 -4.81 -7.95 5.56
CA ALA A 12 -6.28 -7.96 5.68
C ALA A 12 -6.79 -9.23 6.37
N LEU A 13 -6.29 -10.39 5.95
CA LEU A 13 -6.62 -11.68 6.55
C LEU A 13 -6.18 -11.76 8.02
N GLU A 14 -5.01 -11.26 8.37
CA GLU A 14 -4.54 -11.26 9.77
C GLU A 14 -5.35 -10.33 10.67
N LYS A 15 -5.71 -9.14 10.17
CA LYS A 15 -6.48 -8.14 10.90
C LYS A 15 -7.98 -8.46 10.92
N GLN A 16 -8.45 -9.36 10.05
CA GLN A 16 -9.86 -9.71 9.87
C GLN A 16 -10.74 -8.48 9.62
N ARG A 17 -10.24 -7.56 8.77
CA ARG A 17 -10.92 -6.33 8.39
C ARG A 17 -10.37 -5.78 7.08
N ASP A 18 -11.08 -4.82 6.51
CA ASP A 18 -10.55 -3.99 5.43
C ASP A 18 -9.35 -3.19 5.92
N VAL A 19 -8.37 -3.03 5.04
CA VAL A 19 -7.08 -2.39 5.34
C VAL A 19 -6.75 -1.32 4.32
N LEU A 20 -5.96 -0.34 4.74
CA LEU A 20 -5.58 0.82 3.93
C LEU A 20 -4.09 0.76 3.64
N TYR A 21 -3.70 1.18 2.44
CA TYR A 21 -2.29 1.24 2.06
C TYR A 21 -2.03 2.33 1.02
N LEU A 22 -0.75 2.69 0.91
CA LEU A 22 -0.27 3.77 0.06
C LEU A 22 0.76 3.25 -0.94
N LEU A 23 0.63 3.72 -2.17
CA LEU A 23 1.63 3.57 -3.23
C LEU A 23 2.28 4.92 -3.51
N PHE A 24 3.59 4.89 -3.80
CA PHE A 24 4.39 6.08 -4.14
C PHE A 24 4.87 6.06 -5.59
N HIS A 25 4.33 5.15 -6.38
CA HIS A 25 4.72 4.89 -7.75
C HIS A 25 3.47 4.73 -8.61
N LYS A 26 3.58 5.01 -9.91
CA LYS A 26 2.41 5.09 -10.80
C LYS A 26 1.93 3.71 -11.25
N ASN A 27 2.85 2.91 -11.79
CA ASN A 27 2.54 1.59 -12.33
C ASN A 27 3.80 0.72 -12.25
N TYR A 28 3.65 -0.50 -11.76
CA TYR A 28 4.72 -1.50 -11.80
C TYR A 28 5.29 -1.65 -13.22
N ASN A 29 4.45 -1.73 -14.25
CA ASN A 29 4.90 -1.91 -15.64
C ASN A 29 5.85 -0.79 -16.10
N ASP A 30 5.55 0.47 -15.78
CA ASP A 30 6.39 1.61 -16.19
C ASP A 30 7.76 1.62 -15.50
N ILE A 31 7.85 1.00 -14.32
CA ILE A 31 9.07 0.93 -13.50
C ILE A 31 10.00 -0.19 -13.97
N PHE A 32 9.46 -1.30 -14.47
CA PHE A 32 10.25 -2.47 -14.89
C PHE A 32 10.52 -2.55 -16.39
N HIS A 33 9.76 -1.83 -17.21
CA HIS A 33 10.03 -1.73 -18.66
C HIS A 33 11.02 -0.63 -19.04
N ASN A 34 11.45 0.22 -18.11
CA ASN A 34 12.51 1.19 -18.36
C ASN A 34 13.88 0.50 -18.35
N GLU A 35 14.54 0.44 -19.51
CA GLU A 35 15.90 -0.11 -19.66
C GLU A 35 16.95 0.74 -18.92
N ASP A 36 16.65 2.02 -18.66
CA ASP A 36 17.50 2.89 -17.87
C ASP A 36 17.27 2.66 -16.37
N LEU A 37 18.21 1.92 -15.77
CA LEU A 37 18.25 1.65 -14.33
C LEU A 37 18.29 2.92 -13.46
N SER A 38 18.76 4.05 -14.00
CA SER A 38 18.83 5.33 -13.28
C SER A 38 17.47 6.03 -13.16
N LEU A 39 16.50 5.66 -14.02
CA LEU A 39 15.12 6.11 -13.95
C LEU A 39 14.23 5.21 -13.09
N LYS A 40 14.79 4.15 -12.49
CA LYS A 40 14.05 3.31 -11.56
C LYS A 40 13.61 4.13 -10.35
N PHE A 41 12.37 3.91 -9.93
CA PHE A 41 11.83 4.55 -8.75
C PHE A 41 12.60 4.08 -7.49
N HIS A 42 13.18 5.03 -6.75
CA HIS A 42 13.89 4.76 -5.50
C HIS A 42 13.07 5.32 -4.33
N TYR A 43 12.38 4.42 -3.63
CA TYR A 43 11.49 4.84 -2.54
C TYR A 43 12.24 5.46 -1.35
N GLU A 44 13.50 5.08 -1.13
CA GLU A 44 14.33 5.61 -0.04
C GLU A 44 14.63 7.10 -0.20
N THR A 45 14.74 7.57 -1.44
CA THR A 45 15.00 8.97 -1.78
C THR A 45 13.73 9.72 -2.21
N CYS A 46 12.56 9.08 -2.15
CA CYS A 46 11.29 9.70 -2.53
C CYS A 46 10.88 10.71 -1.45
N ILE A 47 11.04 12.01 -1.77
CA ILE A 47 10.72 13.12 -0.85
C ILE A 47 9.25 13.05 -0.40
N VAL A 48 8.34 12.73 -1.31
CA VAL A 48 6.90 12.65 -1.00
C VAL A 48 6.62 11.53 0.01
N ARG A 49 7.28 10.37 -0.13
CA ARG A 49 7.17 9.27 0.85
C ARG A 49 7.71 9.67 2.22
N GLN A 50 8.86 10.33 2.26
CA GLN A 50 9.46 10.80 3.52
C GLN A 50 8.53 11.80 4.22
N GLN A 51 8.03 12.80 3.49
CA GLN A 51 7.11 13.80 4.02
C GLN A 51 5.80 13.19 4.53
N LEU A 52 5.26 12.19 3.83
CA LEU A 52 4.04 11.52 4.27
C LEU A 52 4.30 10.65 5.52
N ILE A 53 5.43 9.96 5.61
CA ILE A 53 5.83 9.22 6.82
C ILE A 53 5.96 10.17 8.02
N GLU A 54 6.67 11.29 7.86
CA GLU A 54 6.78 12.30 8.93
C GLU A 54 5.41 12.83 9.35
N TRP A 55 4.50 13.02 8.40
CA TRP A 55 3.14 13.44 8.69
C TRP A 55 2.35 12.36 9.46
N LEU A 56 2.48 11.08 9.09
CA LEU A 56 1.84 9.96 9.80
C LEU A 56 2.35 9.86 11.24
N GLU A 57 3.67 9.94 11.43
CA GLU A 57 4.30 9.92 12.76
C GLU A 57 3.82 11.07 13.64
N LYS A 58 3.74 12.28 13.07
CA LYS A 58 3.23 13.48 13.78
C LYS A 58 1.78 13.34 14.25
N HIS A 59 0.96 12.57 13.53
CA HIS A 59 -0.44 12.35 13.87
C HIS A 59 -0.69 11.01 14.58
N GLU A 60 0.37 10.35 15.03
CA GLU A 60 0.32 9.07 15.76
C GLU A 60 -0.45 7.98 14.98
N ILE A 61 -0.23 7.93 13.66
CA ILE A 61 -0.79 6.89 12.79
C ILE A 61 0.26 5.82 12.59
N ASP A 62 -0.01 4.64 13.14
CA ASP A 62 0.85 3.48 12.98
C ASP A 62 0.83 2.99 11.53
N PHE A 63 2.01 2.65 11.01
CA PHE A 63 2.18 2.13 9.66
C PHE A 63 3.27 1.05 9.62
N SER A 64 3.23 0.21 8.60
CA SER A 64 4.31 -0.75 8.34
C SER A 64 4.55 -0.93 6.85
N GLU A 65 5.79 -1.24 6.47
CA GLU A 65 6.13 -1.61 5.09
C GLU A 65 5.37 -2.88 4.68
N CYS A 66 4.83 -2.89 3.47
CA CYS A 66 4.11 -4.03 2.91
C CYS A 66 4.37 -4.16 1.42
N PHE A 67 4.00 -5.28 0.83
CA PHE A 67 3.80 -5.37 -0.62
C PHE A 67 2.34 -5.08 -0.97
N GLY A 68 2.09 -4.78 -2.25
CA GLY A 68 0.75 -4.79 -2.80
C GLY A 68 0.11 -6.19 -2.77
N TRP A 69 -0.92 -6.39 -3.58
CA TRP A 69 -1.64 -7.66 -3.69
C TRP A 69 -0.70 -8.82 -3.99
N SER A 70 -0.92 -9.97 -3.32
CA SER A 70 -0.17 -11.18 -3.63
C SER A 70 -0.44 -11.64 -5.08
N SER A 71 0.61 -12.12 -5.74
CA SER A 71 0.50 -12.66 -7.10
C SER A 71 -0.22 -14.00 -7.09
N ARG A 72 -1.12 -14.21 -8.05
CA ARG A 72 -1.82 -15.49 -8.25
C ARG A 72 -0.89 -16.65 -8.61
N SER A 73 0.25 -16.36 -9.23
CA SER A 73 1.21 -17.39 -9.63
C SER A 73 2.17 -17.81 -8.50
N GLY A 74 1.99 -17.30 -7.27
CA GLY A 74 2.90 -17.56 -6.14
C GLY A 74 4.31 -16.93 -6.28
N ILE A 75 4.66 -16.46 -7.47
CA ILE A 75 5.95 -15.82 -7.77
C ILE A 75 5.75 -14.30 -7.73
N MET A 76 6.13 -13.69 -6.61
CA MET A 76 6.37 -12.25 -6.57
C MET A 76 7.84 -12.00 -6.95
N SER A 77 8.08 -11.74 -8.23
CA SER A 77 9.42 -11.42 -8.78
C SER A 77 9.77 -9.93 -8.71
N MET A 78 8.94 -9.12 -8.04
CA MET A 78 9.10 -7.67 -7.99
C MET A 78 9.82 -7.22 -6.73
N PRO A 79 10.81 -6.31 -6.83
CA PRO A 79 11.39 -5.66 -5.67
C PRO A 79 10.34 -4.79 -4.96
N TYR A 80 10.54 -4.59 -3.66
CA TYR A 80 9.76 -3.66 -2.87
C TYR A 80 9.95 -2.22 -3.37
N LEU A 81 8.84 -1.49 -3.57
CA LEU A 81 8.84 -0.13 -4.11
C LEU A 81 8.36 0.90 -3.08
N GLY A 82 8.40 0.58 -1.79
CA GLY A 82 8.14 1.55 -0.73
C GLY A 82 6.70 1.63 -0.25
N GLU A 83 5.83 0.70 -0.65
CA GLU A 83 4.43 0.65 -0.23
C GLU A 83 4.29 0.52 1.29
N ILE A 84 3.30 1.20 1.87
CA ILE A 84 3.05 1.15 3.32
C ILE A 84 1.59 0.87 3.64
N TYR A 85 1.37 -0.04 4.57
CA TYR A 85 0.09 -0.31 5.23
C TYR A 85 -0.13 0.71 6.34
N LEU A 86 -1.38 1.15 6.53
CA LEU A 86 -1.80 2.02 7.62
C LEU A 86 -2.65 1.21 8.61
N ASP A 87 -2.30 1.21 9.90
CA ASP A 87 -3.06 0.51 10.95
C ASP A 87 -4.30 1.30 11.40
N VAL A 88 -5.12 1.64 10.43
CA VAL A 88 -6.40 2.34 10.60
C VAL A 88 -7.48 1.52 9.88
N PRO A 89 -8.64 1.27 10.51
CA PRO A 89 -9.76 0.62 9.82
C PRO A 89 -10.35 1.55 8.76
N PHE A 90 -10.80 0.97 7.65
CA PHE A 90 -11.69 1.65 6.72
C PHE A 90 -13.07 1.81 7.39
N ASP A 91 -13.25 2.94 8.07
CA ASP A 91 -14.45 3.26 8.83
C ASP A 91 -14.66 4.78 8.81
N GLU A 92 -15.71 5.24 8.14
CA GLU A 92 -16.02 6.67 8.01
C GLU A 92 -16.31 7.36 9.34
N ALA A 93 -16.69 6.62 10.39
CA ALA A 93 -16.87 7.16 11.73
C ALA A 93 -15.54 7.25 12.51
N ASN A 94 -14.45 6.63 12.02
CA ASN A 94 -13.17 6.62 12.70
C ASN A 94 -12.43 7.96 12.54
N PRO A 95 -12.03 8.63 13.64
CA PRO A 95 -11.35 9.93 13.56
C PRO A 95 -10.02 9.90 12.81
N LYS A 96 -9.24 8.81 12.93
CA LYS A 96 -7.96 8.66 12.20
C LYS A 96 -8.22 8.43 10.72
N TYR A 97 -9.27 7.69 10.36
CA TYR A 97 -9.68 7.53 8.97
C TYR A 97 -10.09 8.87 8.35
N GLN A 98 -10.93 9.65 9.05
CA GLN A 98 -11.34 10.98 8.59
C GLN A 98 -10.13 11.91 8.42
N LEU A 99 -9.16 11.84 9.32
CA LEU A 99 -7.92 12.61 9.22
C LEU A 99 -7.10 12.23 7.98
N LEU A 100 -6.95 10.93 7.71
CA LEU A 100 -6.31 10.42 6.50
C LEU A 100 -7.04 10.87 5.24
N TYR A 101 -8.36 10.66 5.21
CA TYR A 101 -9.22 11.07 4.09
C TYR A 101 -9.06 12.56 3.78
N ASN A 102 -9.15 13.40 4.80
CA ASN A 102 -9.00 14.85 4.67
C ASN A 102 -7.60 15.27 4.23
N HIS A 103 -6.56 14.46 4.46
CA HIS A 103 -5.20 14.76 4.05
C HIS A 103 -4.87 14.25 2.64
N LEU A 104 -5.37 13.06 2.28
CA LEU A 104 -4.95 12.32 1.10
C LEU A 104 -5.87 12.55 -0.11
N GLU A 105 -7.17 12.73 0.10
CA GLU A 105 -8.18 12.70 -0.97
C GLU A 105 -9.08 13.95 -0.95
N ASN A 106 -9.44 14.42 -2.14
CA ASN A 106 -10.45 15.45 -2.35
C ASN A 106 -11.85 14.83 -2.34
N SER A 107 -12.88 15.65 -2.13
CA SER A 107 -14.26 15.15 -2.12
C SER A 107 -14.75 14.59 -3.47
N ASP A 108 -14.00 14.81 -4.55
CA ASP A 108 -14.26 14.25 -5.89
C ASP A 108 -13.52 12.93 -6.15
N GLY A 109 -12.79 12.40 -5.16
CA GLY A 109 -12.00 11.18 -5.26
C GLY A 109 -10.60 11.37 -5.82
N SER A 110 -10.21 12.59 -6.20
CA SER A 110 -8.85 12.87 -6.67
C SER A 110 -7.84 12.95 -5.52
N MET A 111 -6.59 12.54 -5.76
CA MET A 111 -5.53 12.62 -4.77
C MET A 111 -5.05 14.06 -4.56
N LYS A 112 -4.87 14.45 -3.28
CA LYS A 112 -4.32 15.76 -2.88
C LYS A 112 -2.81 15.84 -3.02
N ILE A 113 -2.12 14.70 -2.89
CA ILE A 113 -0.66 14.62 -2.90
C ILE A 113 -0.23 13.97 -4.21
N GLU A 114 0.48 14.73 -5.04
CA GLU A 114 1.02 14.22 -6.30
C GLU A 114 2.01 13.08 -6.04
N GLY A 115 1.87 11.99 -6.81
CA GLY A 115 2.74 10.81 -6.69
C GLY A 115 2.36 9.85 -5.56
N VAL A 116 1.29 10.13 -4.82
CA VAL A 116 0.70 9.20 -3.84
C VAL A 116 -0.59 8.63 -4.40
N THR A 117 -0.79 7.33 -4.25
CA THR A 117 -2.09 6.69 -4.47
C THR A 117 -2.53 6.02 -3.19
N TRP A 118 -3.76 6.29 -2.77
CA TRP A 118 -4.39 5.70 -1.60
C TRP A 118 -5.37 4.62 -2.04
N TYR A 119 -5.21 3.43 -1.47
CA TYR A 119 -6.06 2.28 -1.72
C TYR A 119 -6.57 1.67 -0.43
N TYR A 120 -7.71 0.97 -0.55
CA TYR A 120 -8.16 0.03 0.44
C TYR A 120 -8.18 -1.38 -0.16
N CYS A 121 -7.93 -2.39 0.67
CA CYS A 121 -8.05 -3.80 0.33
C CYS A 121 -9.23 -4.36 1.13
N PRO A 122 -10.34 -4.74 0.46
CA PRO A 122 -11.48 -5.38 1.12
C PRO A 122 -11.09 -6.77 1.64
N LEU A 123 -11.54 -7.11 2.85
CA LEU A 123 -11.35 -8.45 3.41
C LEU A 123 -11.98 -9.52 2.52
N SER A 124 -13.14 -9.24 1.92
CA SER A 124 -13.82 -10.17 1.01
C SER A 124 -12.95 -10.53 -0.19
N GLU A 125 -12.32 -9.54 -0.82
CA GLU A 125 -11.44 -9.75 -1.96
C GLU A 125 -10.13 -10.43 -1.55
N ALA A 126 -9.60 -10.12 -0.36
CA ALA A 126 -8.43 -10.82 0.19
C ALA A 126 -8.72 -12.31 0.43
N LEU A 127 -9.93 -12.65 0.93
CA LEU A 127 -10.38 -14.04 1.10
C LEU A 127 -10.53 -14.75 -0.25
N GLU A 128 -11.11 -14.10 -1.24
CA GLU A 128 -11.23 -14.66 -2.60
C GLU A 128 -9.87 -14.91 -3.23
N ASN A 129 -8.94 -13.95 -3.12
CA ASN A 129 -7.58 -14.09 -3.64
C ASN A 129 -6.83 -15.25 -2.96
N HIS A 130 -6.96 -15.36 -1.63
CA HIS A 130 -6.38 -16.48 -0.89
C HIS A 130 -6.97 -17.83 -1.29
N ALA A 131 -8.29 -17.92 -1.46
CA ALA A 131 -8.96 -19.14 -1.90
C ALA A 131 -8.55 -19.55 -3.32
N GLN A 132 -8.34 -18.59 -4.23
CA GLN A 132 -7.86 -18.87 -5.58
C GLN A 132 -6.43 -19.40 -5.57
N ASN A 133 -5.53 -18.79 -4.80
CA ASN A 133 -4.14 -19.25 -4.69
C ASN A 133 -4.03 -20.69 -4.14
N LEU A 134 -4.94 -21.11 -3.26
CA LEU A 134 -4.98 -22.49 -2.76
C LEU A 134 -5.47 -23.52 -3.79
N ASN A 135 -6.17 -23.10 -4.85
CA ASN A 135 -6.65 -24.01 -5.91
C ASN A 135 -5.65 -24.17 -7.06
N ASP A 136 -4.64 -23.30 -7.12
CA ASP A 136 -3.59 -23.29 -8.16
C ASP A 136 -2.29 -24.03 -7.72
N ASP A 137 -2.22 -24.48 -6.45
CA ASP A 137 -1.16 -25.34 -5.86
C ASP A 137 -1.51 -26.84 -5.91
#